data_AF-A0A0G1AUN0-F1
#
_entry.id   AF-A0A0G1AUN0-F1
#
_cell.length_a   1.000
_cell.length_b   1.000
_cell.length_c   1.000
_cell.angle_alpha   90.00
_cell.angle_beta   90.00
_cell.angle_gamma   90.00
#
_symmetry.space_group_name_H-M   'P 1'
#
loop_
_entity.id
_entity.type
_entity.pdbx_description
1 polymer ?
#
loop_
_entity_poly.entity_id
_entity_poly.type
_entity_poly.pdbx_seq_one_letter_code
_entity_poly.pdbx_strand_id
1 'polypeptide(L)'
;EQRYLPDEKSILLLVAYQAQGTIGRKISDGAKSVEIFDQPVEAKAEVRKISGYSSHADQKFLMEWIAGFQKPVCAADKKKKGRVKKVFVVHGEEKPAATLAGLIRDELGIEAVAAKEGQEEKL
;
A
#
# COMPACT_ATOMS: atom_id res chain seq x y z
N GLU A 1 -8.72 -17.11 14.92
CA GLU A 1 -9.12 -15.90 15.68
C GLU A 1 -10.36 -16.11 16.56
N GLN A 2 -11.36 -16.89 16.15
CA GLN A 2 -12.65 -17.07 16.85
C GLN A 2 -12.57 -17.35 18.36
N ARG A 3 -11.56 -18.08 18.83
CA ARG A 3 -11.39 -18.43 20.25
C ARG A 3 -10.92 -17.27 21.12
N TYR A 4 -10.05 -16.40 20.60
CA TYR A 4 -9.35 -15.37 21.39
C TYR A 4 -9.87 -13.97 21.13
N LEU A 5 -10.53 -13.73 19.98
CA LEU A 5 -11.08 -12.42 19.62
C LEU A 5 -12.15 -11.92 20.63
N PRO A 6 -12.99 -12.77 21.25
CA PRO A 6 -13.94 -12.35 22.29
C PRO A 6 -13.32 -12.17 23.69
N ASP A 7 -12.06 -12.51 23.91
CA ASP A 7 -11.40 -12.41 25.21
C ASP A 7 -10.70 -11.05 25.37
N GLU A 8 -11.16 -10.24 26.32
CA GLU A 8 -10.59 -8.92 26.64
C GLU A 8 -9.15 -8.99 27.16
N LYS A 9 -8.69 -10.16 27.63
CA LYS A 9 -7.31 -10.37 28.08
C LYS A 9 -6.35 -10.70 26.94
N SER A 10 -6.88 -10.90 25.73
CA SER A 10 -6.09 -11.20 24.54
C SER A 10 -5.72 -9.94 23.76
N ILE A 11 -4.57 -9.99 23.07
CA ILE A 11 -4.15 -8.96 22.11
C ILE A 11 -4.11 -9.59 20.71
N LEU A 12 -4.81 -8.99 19.75
CA LEU A 12 -4.61 -9.27 18.33
C LEU A 12 -3.59 -8.28 17.76
N LEU A 13 -2.40 -8.79 17.45
CA LEU A 13 -1.31 -8.01 16.86
C LEU A 13 -1.31 -8.13 15.34
N LEU A 14 -1.64 -7.04 14.65
CA LEU A 14 -1.61 -6.95 13.20
C LEU A 14 -0.21 -6.49 12.73
N VAL A 15 0.48 -7.34 11.98
CA VAL A 15 1.87 -7.10 11.51
C VAL A 15 1.98 -6.75 10.02
N ALA A 16 0.88 -6.88 9.28
CA ALA A 16 0.83 -6.64 7.84
C ALA A 16 -0.37 -5.76 7.48
N TYR A 17 -0.32 -5.17 6.28
CA TYR A 17 -1.42 -4.40 5.73
C TYR A 17 -2.69 -5.25 5.59
N GLN A 18 -3.84 -4.67 5.94
CA GLN A 18 -5.14 -5.32 5.88
C GLN A 18 -5.95 -4.73 4.72
N ALA A 19 -6.10 -5.48 3.65
CA ALA A 19 -6.79 -5.05 2.44
C ALA A 19 -8.28 -4.78 2.69
N GLN A 20 -8.85 -3.82 1.96
CA GLN A 20 -10.28 -3.49 2.05
C GLN A 20 -11.16 -4.73 1.81
N GLY A 21 -12.25 -4.83 2.58
CA GLY A 21 -13.18 -5.97 2.52
C GLY A 21 -12.79 -7.19 3.36
N THR A 22 -11.53 -7.30 3.78
CA THR A 22 -11.08 -8.41 4.65
C THR A 22 -11.62 -8.28 6.08
N ILE A 23 -11.77 -9.41 6.77
CA ILE A 23 -12.11 -9.44 8.20
C ILE A 23 -11.06 -8.70 9.02
N GLY A 24 -9.77 -8.89 8.71
CA GLY A 24 -8.68 -8.19 9.38
C GLY A 24 -8.78 -6.68 9.25
N ARG A 25 -9.21 -6.14 8.10
CA ARG A 25 -9.48 -4.71 7.93
C ARG A 25 -10.65 -4.25 8.79
N LYS A 26 -11.76 -5.00 8.84
CA LYS A 26 -12.90 -4.69 9.73
C LYS A 26 -12.47 -4.61 11.20
N ILE A 27 -11.67 -5.57 11.67
CA ILE A 27 -11.13 -5.58 13.04
C ILE A 27 -10.17 -4.39 13.26
N SER A 28 -9.26 -4.16 12.31
CA SER A 28 -8.31 -3.04 12.31
C SER A 28 -9.02 -1.67 12.39
N ASP A 29 -10.18 -1.54 11.76
CA ASP A 29 -11.01 -0.33 11.73
C ASP A 29 -11.94 -0.22 12.96
N GLY A 30 -11.91 -1.20 13.88
CA GLY A 30 -12.59 -1.14 15.17
C GLY A 30 -13.99 -1.77 15.21
N ALA A 31 -14.32 -2.66 14.26
CA ALA A 31 -15.56 -3.43 14.30
C ALA A 31 -15.71 -4.16 15.65
N LYS A 32 -16.90 -4.09 16.25
CA LYS A 32 -17.22 -4.74 17.53
C LYS A 32 -17.61 -6.22 17.39
N SER A 33 -17.96 -6.62 16.18
CA SER A 33 -18.19 -8.01 15.81
C SER A 33 -17.81 -8.23 14.35
N VAL A 34 -17.35 -9.42 14.03
CA VAL A 34 -17.05 -9.89 12.67
C VAL A 34 -17.60 -11.29 12.46
N GLU A 35 -17.83 -11.65 11.21
CA GLU A 35 -18.24 -12.99 10.83
C GLU A 35 -17.02 -13.85 10.50
N ILE A 36 -16.92 -15.02 11.13
CA ILE A 36 -15.87 -16.01 10.88
C ILE A 36 -16.57 -17.37 10.70
N PHE A 37 -16.44 -17.97 9.53
CA PHE A 37 -17.12 -19.23 9.16
C PHE A 37 -18.65 -19.17 9.40
N ASP A 38 -19.29 -18.11 8.89
CA ASP A 38 -20.74 -17.85 9.03
C ASP A 38 -21.22 -17.73 10.48
N GLN A 39 -20.31 -17.51 11.44
CA GLN A 39 -20.63 -17.30 12.84
C GLN A 39 -20.22 -15.88 13.27
N PRO A 40 -21.10 -15.15 13.97
CA PRO A 40 -20.74 -13.87 14.55
C PRO A 40 -19.77 -14.09 15.73
N VAL A 41 -18.67 -13.35 15.72
CA VAL A 41 -17.64 -13.36 16.76
C VAL A 41 -17.49 -11.95 17.30
N GLU A 42 -17.54 -11.77 18.62
CA GLU A 42 -17.28 -10.48 19.25
C GLU A 42 -15.79 -10.12 19.18
N ALA A 43 -15.51 -8.85 18.91
CA ALA A 43 -14.16 -8.30 18.88
C ALA A 43 -13.92 -7.46 20.14
N LYS A 44 -13.51 -8.15 21.19
CA LYS A 44 -13.22 -7.61 22.52
C LYS A 44 -11.72 -7.55 22.83
N ALA A 45 -10.93 -8.41 22.19
CA ALA A 45 -9.47 -8.40 22.30
C ALA A 45 -8.91 -7.01 21.94
N GLU A 46 -7.83 -6.62 22.63
CA GLU A 46 -7.10 -5.40 22.32
C GLU A 46 -6.44 -5.52 20.95
N VAL A 47 -6.71 -4.59 20.04
CA VAL A 47 -6.11 -4.58 18.70
C VAL A 47 -4.90 -3.65 18.70
N ARG A 48 -3.73 -4.19 18.35
CA ARG A 48 -2.48 -3.43 18.15
C ARG A 48 -1.95 -3.64 16.75
N LYS A 49 -1.25 -2.64 16.23
CA LYS A 49 -0.66 -2.66 14.89
C LYS A 49 0.82 -2.34 14.99
N ILE A 50 1.65 -3.14 14.33
CA ILE A 50 3.06 -2.81 14.11
C ILE A 50 3.24 -2.50 12.62
N SER A 51 3.55 -1.26 12.33
CA SER A 51 3.96 -0.81 10.99
C SER A 51 5.42 -1.21 10.75
N GLY A 52 5.75 -1.70 9.56
CA GLY A 52 7.13 -1.98 9.14
C GLY A 52 7.50 -3.46 8.94
N TYR A 53 6.67 -4.41 9.37
CA TYR A 53 6.87 -5.84 9.07
C TYR A 53 6.27 -6.29 7.74
N SER A 54 5.52 -5.42 7.05
CA SER A 54 4.81 -5.76 5.81
C SER A 54 5.75 -6.03 4.63
N SER A 55 7.07 -5.85 4.76
CA SER A 55 8.11 -5.97 3.70
C SER A 55 7.92 -5.10 2.46
N HIS A 56 6.82 -4.34 2.36
CA HIS A 56 6.56 -3.41 1.29
C HIS A 56 7.22 -2.06 1.60
N ALA A 57 7.78 -1.44 0.55
CA ALA A 57 8.32 -0.09 0.62
C ALA A 57 7.24 0.91 1.05
N ASP A 58 7.61 1.84 1.92
CA ASP A 58 6.75 2.97 2.24
C ASP A 58 6.79 4.03 1.10
N GLN A 59 5.93 5.04 1.22
CA GLN A 59 5.86 6.11 0.22
C GLN A 59 7.21 6.79 0.00
N LYS A 60 7.96 7.04 1.07
CA LYS A 60 9.25 7.72 1.00
C LYS A 60 10.25 6.90 0.21
N PHE A 61 10.38 5.62 0.52
CA PHE A 61 11.28 4.72 -0.18
C PHE A 61 10.90 4.57 -1.66
N LEU A 62 9.61 4.47 -1.98
CA LEU A 62 9.14 4.44 -3.37
C LEU A 62 9.52 5.70 -4.14
N MET A 63 9.35 6.88 -3.55
CA MET A 63 9.75 8.16 -4.15
C MET A 63 11.26 8.25 -4.38
N GLU A 64 12.06 7.85 -3.38
CA GLU A 64 13.53 7.80 -3.49
C GLU A 64 14.00 6.83 -4.57
N TRP A 65 13.35 5.66 -4.65
CA TRP A 65 13.63 4.64 -5.66
C TRP A 65 13.36 5.16 -7.07
N ILE A 66 12.20 5.79 -7.31
CA ILE A 66 11.85 6.39 -8.61
C ILE A 66 12.83 7.53 -8.97
N ALA A 67 13.18 8.38 -8.00
CA ALA A 67 14.13 9.48 -8.20
C ALA A 67 15.53 8.97 -8.61
N GLY A 68 15.92 7.78 -8.14
CA GLY A 68 17.16 7.11 -8.53
C GLY A 68 17.31 6.92 -10.04
N PHE A 69 16.21 6.65 -10.76
CA PHE A 69 16.21 6.47 -12.22
C PHE A 69 16.30 7.78 -13.01
N GLN A 70 16.18 8.93 -12.35
CA GLN A 70 16.35 10.24 -13.00
C GLN A 70 17.81 10.72 -12.99
N LYS A 71 18.68 10.07 -12.22
CA LYS A 71 20.11 10.40 -12.17
C LYS A 71 20.85 9.78 -13.37
N PRO A 72 21.82 10.48 -13.98
CA PRO A 72 22.65 9.90 -15.03
C PRO A 72 23.45 8.71 -14.46
N VAL A 73 23.36 7.55 -15.10
CA VAL A 73 24.04 6.32 -14.63
C VAL A 73 25.54 6.35 -14.96
N CYS A 74 25.96 7.14 -15.96
CA CYS A 74 27.37 7.46 -16.20
C CYS A 74 27.56 8.82 -16.88
N ALA A 75 28.80 9.34 -16.86
CA ALA A 75 29.14 10.65 -17.45
C ALA A 75 28.94 10.71 -18.99
N ALA A 76 28.89 9.56 -19.67
CA ALA A 76 28.60 9.44 -21.09
C ALA A 76 27.10 9.54 -21.42
N ASP A 77 26.21 9.31 -20.43
CA ASP A 77 24.75 9.28 -20.60
C ASP A 77 24.07 10.66 -20.47
N LYS A 78 24.86 11.74 -20.37
CA LYS A 78 24.36 13.11 -20.16
C LYS A 78 23.35 13.59 -21.20
N LYS A 79 23.21 12.92 -22.35
CA LYS A 79 22.47 13.46 -23.50
C LYS A 79 21.22 12.73 -23.99
N LYS A 80 20.84 11.52 -23.55
CA LYS A 80 19.56 10.84 -23.88
C LYS A 80 19.73 9.33 -23.67
N LYS A 81 18.95 8.70 -22.78
CA LYS A 81 18.26 7.39 -23.00
C LYS A 81 17.79 6.67 -21.73
N GLY A 82 18.29 6.99 -20.54
CA GLY A 82 18.00 6.22 -19.32
C GLY A 82 16.90 6.75 -18.39
N ARG A 83 16.19 7.84 -18.73
CA ARG A 83 15.23 8.48 -17.81
C ARG A 83 13.83 7.91 -17.97
N VAL A 84 13.19 7.58 -16.86
CA VAL A 84 11.78 7.18 -16.82
C VAL A 84 10.93 8.32 -17.37
N LYS A 85 10.10 8.02 -18.37
CA LYS A 85 9.20 9.00 -19.01
C LYS A 85 7.82 9.01 -18.37
N LYS A 86 7.33 7.83 -18.01
CA LYS A 86 6.00 7.61 -17.46
C LYS A 86 6.03 6.51 -16.40
N VAL A 87 5.25 6.69 -15.32
CA VAL A 87 5.08 5.72 -14.23
C VAL A 87 3.62 5.30 -14.13
N PHE A 88 3.38 4.00 -14.08
CA PHE A 88 2.06 3.44 -13.80
C PHE A 88 2.05 2.91 -12.36
N VAL A 89 1.24 3.53 -11.50
CA VAL A 89 1.03 3.09 -10.12
C VAL A 89 -0.07 2.05 -10.13
N VAL A 90 0.27 0.84 -9.67
CA VAL A 90 -0.59 -0.36 -9.63
C VAL A 90 -0.52 -1.00 -8.25
N HIS A 91 -1.32 -2.05 -8.02
CA HIS A 91 -1.29 -2.88 -6.81
C HIS A 91 -1.40 -2.05 -5.50
N GLY A 92 -2.40 -1.18 -5.45
CA GLY A 92 -2.76 -0.40 -4.26
C GLY A 92 -4.22 -0.01 -4.30
N GLU A 93 -4.77 0.39 -3.16
CA GLU A 93 -6.10 1.00 -3.12
C GLU A 93 -6.14 2.27 -3.99
N GLU A 94 -7.31 2.59 -4.56
CA GLU A 94 -7.50 3.67 -5.53
C GLU A 94 -6.96 5.01 -5.02
N LYS A 95 -7.32 5.39 -3.79
CA LYS A 95 -6.91 6.67 -3.20
C LYS A 95 -5.40 6.75 -2.95
N PRO A 96 -4.75 5.80 -2.23
CA PRO A 96 -3.29 5.78 -2.10
C PRO A 96 -2.55 5.76 -3.44
N ALA A 97 -3.02 4.99 -4.43
CA ALA A 97 -2.39 4.93 -5.74
C ALA A 97 -2.47 6.28 -6.47
N ALA A 98 -3.64 6.93 -6.44
CA ALA A 98 -3.85 8.27 -7.00
C ALA A 98 -2.98 9.33 -6.30
N THR A 99 -2.86 9.25 -4.97
CA THR A 99 -1.99 10.13 -4.17
C THR A 99 -0.52 9.94 -4.57
N LEU A 100 -0.02 8.71 -4.63
CA LEU A 100 1.37 8.44 -5.04
C LEU A 100 1.65 8.93 -6.47
N ALA A 101 0.73 8.69 -7.41
CA ALA A 101 0.86 9.20 -8.77
C ALA A 101 0.91 10.74 -8.81
N GLY A 102 0.14 11.43 -7.95
CA GLY A 102 0.22 12.87 -7.75
C GLY A 102 1.61 13.32 -7.30
N LEU A 103 2.11 12.72 -6.21
CA LEU A 103 3.43 13.05 -5.67
C LEU A 103 4.55 12.85 -6.69
N ILE A 104 4.50 11.78 -7.49
CA ILE A 104 5.49 11.54 -8.55
C ILE A 104 5.48 12.67 -9.59
N ARG A 105 4.29 13.16 -9.98
CA ARG A 105 4.17 14.29 -10.92
C ARG A 105 4.70 15.58 -10.29
N ASP A 106 4.28 15.86 -9.06
CA ASP A 106 4.54 17.14 -8.40
C ASP A 106 6.00 17.29 -7.95
N GLU A 107 6.61 16.21 -7.43
CA GLU A 107 7.97 16.25 -6.87
C GLU A 107 9.06 15.84 -7.86
N LEU A 108 8.76 14.91 -8.78
CA LEU A 108 9.76 14.36 -9.71
C LEU A 108 9.58 14.86 -11.14
N GLY A 109 8.46 15.51 -11.46
CA GLY A 109 8.17 16.01 -12.81
C GLY A 109 8.01 14.90 -13.85
N ILE A 110 7.70 13.67 -13.42
CA ILE A 110 7.51 12.51 -14.29
C ILE A 110 6.01 12.33 -14.54
N GLU A 111 5.62 12.03 -15.78
CA GLU A 111 4.24 11.64 -16.05
C GLU A 111 3.89 10.41 -15.21
N ALA A 112 2.80 10.44 -14.45
CA ALA A 112 2.40 9.29 -13.66
C ALA A 112 0.89 9.14 -13.64
N VAL A 113 0.40 7.90 -13.61
CA VAL A 113 -1.02 7.56 -13.59
C VAL A 113 -1.27 6.41 -12.62
N ALA A 114 -2.35 6.48 -11.84
CA ALA A 114 -2.88 5.33 -11.12
C ALA A 114 -3.69 4.49 -12.12
N ALA A 115 -3.17 3.34 -12.51
CA ALA A 115 -3.79 2.52 -13.54
C ALA A 115 -5.04 1.83 -12.99
N LYS A 116 -6.09 1.80 -13.81
CA LYS A 116 -7.33 1.09 -13.50
C LYS A 116 -7.28 -0.35 -14.00
N GLU A 117 -8.04 -1.22 -13.36
CA GLU A 117 -8.19 -2.61 -13.82
C GLU A 117 -8.71 -2.64 -15.27
N GLY A 118 -8.08 -3.44 -16.13
CA GLY A 118 -8.43 -3.55 -17.54
C GLY A 118 -8.05 -2.34 -18.40
N GLN A 119 -7.31 -1.35 -17.87
CA GLN A 119 -6.84 -0.21 -18.65
C GLN A 119 -5.72 -0.65 -19.62
N GLU A 120 -5.92 -0.36 -20.91
CA GLU A 120 -4.90 -0.51 -21.93
C GLU A 120 -4.20 0.82 -22.20
N GLU A 121 -2.88 0.79 -22.37
CA GLU A 121 -2.06 1.95 -22.74
C GLU A 121 -1.03 1.55 -23.79
N LYS A 122 -0.85 2.41 -24.80
CA LYS A 122 0.22 2.27 -25.79
C LYS A 122 1.45 3.05 -25.33
N LEU A 123 2.57 2.35 -25.23
CA LEU A 123 3.87 2.89 -24.78
C LEU A 123 4.65 3.59 -25.90
#